data_AF-A0A952BBR0-F1
#
_entry.id   AF-A0A952BBR0-F1
#
_cell.length_a   1.000
_cell.length_b   1.000
_cell.length_c   1.000
_cell.angle_alpha   90.00
_cell.angle_beta   90.00
_cell.angle_gamma   90.00
#
_symmetry.space_group_name_H-M   'P 1'
#
loop_
_entity.id
_entity.type
_entity.pdbx_description
1 polymer ?
#
loop_
_entity_poly.entity_id
_entity_poly.type
_entity_poly.pdbx_seq_one_letter_code
_entity_poly.pdbx_strand_id
1 'polypeptide(L)' 'MLPVKELRILAGAGFLTAICSGIQLMPGLPQRPIGEQMDLDSETGRVVGLS' A
#
# COMPACT_ATOMS: atom_id res chain seq x y z
N MET A 1 -23.62 16.19 6.19
CA MET A 1 -22.85 16.87 5.11
C MET A 1 -21.49 16.18 5.01
N LEU A 2 -21.08 15.72 3.82
CA LEU A 2 -19.77 15.08 3.60
C LEU A 2 -18.80 16.12 3.05
N PRO A 3 -17.76 16.55 3.80
CA PRO A 3 -16.83 17.56 3.33
C PRO A 3 -15.88 16.97 2.27
N VAL A 4 -15.83 17.60 1.10
CA VAL A 4 -14.85 17.31 0.05
C VAL A 4 -13.66 18.25 0.22
N LYS A 5 -12.45 17.70 0.34
CA LYS A 5 -11.21 18.47 0.55
C LYS A 5 -10.47 18.77 -0.76
N GLU A 6 -10.52 17.85 -1.72
CA GLU A 6 -9.77 17.94 -2.97
C GLU A 6 -10.49 17.17 -4.10
N LEU A 7 -10.34 17.62 -5.35
CA LEU A 7 -10.73 16.90 -6.56
C LEU A 7 -9.50 16.66 -7.43
N ARG A 8 -9.30 15.43 -7.90
CA ARG A 8 -8.21 15.08 -8.82
C ARG A 8 -8.77 14.61 -10.16
N ILE A 9 -8.13 15.04 -11.24
CA ILE A 9 -8.45 14.61 -12.60
C ILE A 9 -7.48 13.52 -13.02
N LEU A 10 -7.99 12.32 -13.29
CA LEU A 10 -7.21 11.23 -13.85
C LEU A 10 -7.58 11.09 -15.33
N ALA A 11 -7.10 12.04 -16.15
CA ALA A 11 -7.50 12.17 -17.55
C ALA A 11 -7.22 10.90 -18.38
N GLY A 12 -6.12 10.19 -18.10
CA GLY A 12 -5.82 8.92 -18.77
C GLY A 12 -6.77 7.78 -18.38
N ALA A 13 -7.34 7.82 -17.18
CA ALA A 13 -8.31 6.82 -16.72
C ALA A 13 -9.78 7.23 -16.99
N GLY A 14 -10.02 8.49 -17.36
CA GLY A 14 -11.32 9.00 -17.77
C GLY A 14 -12.26 9.38 -16.61
N PHE A 15 -11.76 9.63 -15.41
CA PHE A 15 -12.60 9.97 -14.25
C PHE A 15 -12.00 11.04 -13.31
N LEU A 16 -12.89 11.55 -12.45
CA LEU A 16 -12.59 12.49 -11.35
C LEU A 16 -12.63 11.74 -10.02
N THR A 17 -11.65 12.01 -9.15
CA THR A 17 -11.59 11.44 -7.80
C THR A 17 -11.89 12.53 -6.77
N ALA A 18 -12.95 12.34 -5.98
CA ALA A 18 -13.31 13.21 -4.87
C ALA A 18 -12.70 12.71 -3.57
N ILE A 19 -11.83 13.52 -2.97
CA ILE A 19 -11.08 13.18 -1.76
C ILE A 19 -11.76 13.85 -0.56
N CYS A 20 -12.35 13.04 0.32
CA CYS A 20 -13.05 13.53 1.51
C CYS A 20 -12.13 13.63 2.74
N SER A 21 -11.04 12.86 2.78
CA SER A 21 -10.03 12.87 3.85
C SER A 21 -8.66 12.44 3.31
N GLY A 22 -7.65 12.35 4.16
CA GLY A 22 -6.32 11.87 3.76
C GLY A 22 -6.38 10.45 3.20
N ILE A 23 -5.85 10.26 1.99
CA ILE A 23 -5.67 8.95 1.36
C ILE A 23 -4.16 8.67 1.36
N GLN A 24 -3.77 7.52 1.92
CA GLN A 24 -2.37 7.11 1.96
C GLN A 24 -2.00 6.44 0.63
N LEU A 25 -1.27 7.16 -0.23
CA LEU A 25 -0.82 6.66 -1.53
C LEU A 25 0.48 5.84 -1.43
N MET A 26 1.24 6.06 -0.36
CA MET A 26 2.48 5.36 -0.07
C MET A 26 2.44 4.90 1.38
N PRO A 27 2.05 3.64 1.64
CA PRO A 27 2.10 3.11 2.99
C PRO A 27 3.54 2.94 3.44
N GLY A 28 3.80 3.34 4.68
CA GLY A 28 5.07 3.06 5.35
C GLY A 28 5.13 1.63 5.89
N LEU A 29 6.31 1.24 6.36
CA LEU A 29 6.50 -0.02 7.08
C LEU A 29 6.06 0.10 8.55
N PRO A 30 5.53 -0.97 9.15
CA PRO A 30 5.25 -1.01 10.59
C PRO A 30 6.57 -1.03 11.40
N GLN A 31 6.47 -0.82 12.71
CA GLN A 31 7.64 -0.81 13.61
C GLN A 31 8.50 -2.09 13.52
N ARG A 32 7.87 -3.25 13.28
CA ARG A 32 8.55 -4.52 12.98
C ARG A 32 8.17 -4.97 11.57
N PRO A 33 9.01 -4.68 10.55
CA PRO A 33 8.76 -5.11 9.18
C PRO A 33 8.71 -6.63 9.07
N ILE A 34 7.73 -7.15 8.32
CA ILE A 34 7.63 -8.61 8.07
C ILE A 34 8.86 -9.16 7.33
N GLY A 35 9.60 -8.30 6.61
CA GLY A 35 10.87 -8.64 5.98
C GLY A 35 11.95 -9.14 6.94
N GLU A 36 11.86 -8.82 8.24
CA GLU A 36 12.77 -9.39 9.26
C GLU A 36 12.59 -10.91 9.44
N GLN A 37 11.45 -11.46 9.03
CA GLN A 37 11.10 -12.89 9.15
C GLN A 37 11.15 -13.62 7.80
N MET A 38 11.45 -12.90 6.71
CA MET A 38 11.58 -13.50 5.39
C MET A 38 12.97 -14.11 5.21
N ASP A 39 13.02 -15.37 4.78
CA ASP A 39 14.28 -16.07 4.53
C ASP A 39 14.13 -17.19 3.48
N LEU A 40 15.24 -17.81 3.11
CA LEU A 40 15.30 -19.00 2.26
C LEU A 40 15.83 -20.18 3.07
N ASP A 41 15.04 -21.25 3.11
CA ASP A 41 15.47 -22.51 3.71
C ASP A 41 16.68 -23.07 2.94
N SER A 42 17.78 -23.29 3.65
CA SER A 42 19.09 -23.61 3.07
C SER A 42 19.19 -25.01 2.46
N GLU A 43 18.29 -25.93 2.83
CA GLU A 43 18.29 -27.31 2.35
C GLU A 43 17.30 -27.52 1.20
N THR A 44 16.10 -26.94 1.33
CA THR A 44 15.00 -27.13 0.40
C THR A 44 14.86 -25.99 -0.61
N GLY A 45 15.53 -24.86 -0.38
CA GLY A 45 15.44 -23.65 -1.21
C GLY A 45 14.08 -22.96 -1.15
N ARG A 46 13.24 -23.29 -0.16
CA ARG A 46 11.88 -22.74 -0.02
C ARG A 46 11.91 -21.39 0.66
N VAL A 47 11.02 -20.49 0.23
CA VAL A 47 10.81 -19.20 0.89
C VAL A 47 10.01 -19.40 2.18
N VAL A 48 10.49 -18.82 3.28
CA VAL A 48 9.79 -18.74 4.56
C VAL A 48 9.38 -17.29 4.86
N GLY A 49 8.28 -17.09 5.57
CA GLY A 49 7.83 -15.76 6.01
C GLY A 49 7.15 -14.87 4.96
N LEU A 50 6.84 -15.39 3.76
CA LEU A 50 6.21 -14.64 2.65
C LEU A 50 4.67 -14.80 2.54
N SER A 51 4.03 -15.59 3.42
CA SER A 51 2.59 -15.89 3.34
C SER A 51 1.89 -15.75 4.68
#